data_AF-A0A359M3P4-F1
#
_entry.id   AF-A0A359M3P4-F1
#
_cell.length_a   1.000
_cell.length_b   1.000
_cell.length_c   1.000
_cell.angle_alpha   90.00
_cell.angle_beta   90.00
_cell.angle_gamma   90.00
#
_symmetry.space_group_name_H-M   'P 1'
#
loop_
_entity.id
_entity.type
_entity.pdbx_description
1 polymer ?
#
loop_
_entity_poly.entity_id
_entity_poly.type
_entity_poly.pdbx_seq_one_letter_code
_entity_poly.pdbx_strand_id
1 'polypeptide(L)'
;SSDLGDAGVVGRTVTLDRKPYKIIGVMPRGFQFPQRAMGFAEAGDLWVPMAFTDEERKRMGDNFNYSAIARVKAGASMAQVEAEVAAVGKAL
;
A
#
# COMPACT_ATOMS: atom_id res chain seq x y z
N SER A 1 -14.07 10.21 -14.50
CA SER A 1 -14.04 8.74 -14.53
C SER A 1 -14.88 8.24 -13.37
N SER A 2 -16.20 8.13 -13.54
CA SER A 2 -17.15 7.69 -12.52
C SER A 2 -17.34 6.18 -12.47
N ASP A 3 -16.93 5.49 -13.54
CA ASP A 3 -17.39 4.13 -13.83
C ASP A 3 -16.47 3.05 -13.24
N LEU A 4 -15.24 3.41 -12.85
CA LEU A 4 -14.28 2.50 -12.21
C LEU A 4 -14.65 2.15 -10.76
N GLY A 5 -15.60 2.87 -10.17
CA GLY A 5 -16.16 2.58 -8.84
C GLY A 5 -17.30 1.55 -8.85
N ASP A 6 -17.68 1.02 -10.01
CA ASP A 6 -18.69 -0.03 -10.15
C ASP A 6 -18.04 -1.42 -10.12
N ALA A 7 -18.54 -2.32 -9.26
CA ALA A 7 -18.07 -3.71 -9.22
C ALA A 7 -18.17 -4.44 -10.58
N GLY A 8 -19.06 -4.01 -11.49
CA GLY A 8 -19.18 -4.53 -12.86
C GLY A 8 -17.98 -4.26 -13.78
N VAL A 9 -16.96 -3.54 -13.32
CA VAL A 9 -15.69 -3.34 -14.06
C VAL A 9 -14.60 -4.35 -13.73
N VAL A 10 -14.80 -5.21 -12.73
CA VAL A 10 -13.85 -6.28 -12.40
C VAL A 10 -13.62 -7.16 -13.63
N GLY A 11 -12.35 -7.44 -13.91
CA GLY A 11 -11.91 -8.22 -15.06
C GLY A 11 -11.62 -7.40 -16.32
N ARG A 12 -12.06 -6.13 -16.39
CA ARG A 12 -11.75 -5.23 -17.52
C ARG A 12 -10.29 -4.75 -17.45
N THR A 13 -9.80 -4.31 -18.60
CA THR A 13 -8.46 -3.73 -18.74
C THR A 13 -8.53 -2.20 -18.73
N VAL A 14 -7.62 -1.58 -17.97
CA VAL A 14 -7.37 -0.13 -17.97
C VAL A 14 -5.91 0.12 -18.33
N THR A 15 -5.63 1.22 -19.03
CA THR A 15 -4.25 1.61 -19.36
C THR A 15 -3.77 2.65 -18.36
N LEU A 16 -2.70 2.33 -17.64
CA LEU A 16 -2.01 3.24 -16.70
C LEU A 16 -0.58 3.42 -17.19
N ASP A 17 -0.13 4.66 -17.39
CA ASP A 17 1.21 4.99 -17.90
C ASP A 17 1.62 4.20 -19.16
N ARG A 18 0.65 4.04 -20.09
CA ARG A 18 0.77 3.27 -21.34
C ARG A 18 0.96 1.76 -21.14
N LYS A 19 0.75 1.24 -19.93
CA LYS A 19 0.78 -0.19 -19.62
C LYS A 19 -0.64 -0.69 -19.32
N PRO A 20 -1.06 -1.84 -19.87
CA PRO A 20 -2.36 -2.43 -19.56
C PRO A 20 -2.35 -3.10 -18.18
N TYR A 21 -3.39 -2.84 -17.39
CA TYR A 21 -3.65 -3.47 -16.09
C TYR A 21 -5.06 -4.05 -16.06
N LYS A 22 -5.22 -5.18 -15.38
CA LYS A 22 -6.53 -5.80 -15.15
C LYS A 22 -7.09 -5.35 -13.80
N ILE A 23 -8.35 -4.94 -13.78
CA ILE A 23 -9.06 -4.60 -12.55
C ILE A 23 -9.39 -5.90 -11.81
N ILE A 24 -8.87 -6.07 -10.59
CA ILE A 24 -9.08 -7.28 -9.77
C ILE A 24 -10.08 -7.08 -8.63
N GLY A 25 -10.46 -5.84 -8.35
CA GLY A 25 -11.39 -5.49 -7.29
C GLY A 25 -11.72 -4.01 -7.32
N VAL A 26 -12.79 -3.65 -6.63
CA VAL A 26 -13.26 -2.26 -6.48
C VAL A 26 -13.49 -2.04 -4.99
N MET A 27 -12.93 -0.96 -4.45
CA MET A 27 -13.14 -0.61 -3.05
C MET A 27 -14.53 -0.01 -2.85
N PRO A 28 -15.19 -0.24 -1.70
CA PRO A 28 -16.50 0.34 -1.42
C PRO A 28 -16.50 1.87 -1.54
N ARG A 29 -17.67 2.43 -1.84
CA ARG A 29 -17.84 3.89 -1.89
C ARG A 29 -17.42 4.53 -0.57
N GLY A 30 -16.60 5.57 -0.65
CA GLY A 30 -16.10 6.32 0.50
C GLY A 30 -14.84 5.71 1.14
N PHE A 31 -14.38 4.55 0.67
CA PHE A 31 -13.06 4.04 1.04
C PHE A 31 -11.98 5.03 0.58
N GLN A 32 -11.12 5.43 1.51
CA GLN A 32 -9.98 6.28 1.24
C GLN A 32 -8.72 5.58 1.72
N PHE A 33 -7.80 5.39 0.79
CA PHE A 33 -6.45 4.95 1.06
C PHE A 33 -5.52 5.80 0.18
N PRO A 34 -4.29 6.12 0.62
CA PRO A 34 -3.93 6.10 2.03
C PRO A 34 -4.77 7.13 2.79
N GLN A 35 -4.98 6.90 4.08
CA GLN A 35 -5.73 7.88 4.87
C GLN A 35 -4.88 9.14 5.02
N ARG A 36 -5.48 10.34 4.94
CA ARG A 36 -4.74 11.60 5.10
C ARG A 36 -3.89 11.65 6.38
N ALA A 37 -4.38 11.05 7.46
CA ALA A 37 -3.68 10.96 8.73
C ALA A 37 -2.33 10.23 8.63
N MET A 38 -2.11 9.44 7.58
CA MET A 38 -0.86 8.73 7.35
C MET A 38 0.26 9.63 6.79
N GLY A 39 -0.07 10.80 6.23
CA GLY A 39 0.91 11.85 5.90
C GLY A 39 1.89 11.55 4.76
N PHE A 40 1.83 10.38 4.11
CA PHE A 40 2.80 9.98 3.08
C PHE A 40 2.31 10.08 1.64
N ALA A 41 0.99 10.21 1.40
CA ALA A 41 0.42 10.44 0.07
C ALA A 41 -1.04 10.92 0.14
N GLU A 42 -1.51 11.53 -0.94
CA GLU A 42 -2.94 11.81 -1.16
C GLU A 42 -3.71 10.53 -1.49
N ALA A 43 -5.02 10.55 -1.22
CA ALA A 43 -5.90 9.41 -1.55
C ALA A 43 -5.96 9.18 -3.06
N GLY A 44 -5.67 7.95 -3.48
CA GLY A 44 -5.64 7.57 -4.89
C GLY A 44 -6.89 6.83 -5.32
N ASP A 45 -7.35 7.09 -6.55
CA ASP A 45 -8.47 6.38 -7.17
C ASP A 45 -8.10 4.97 -7.64
N LEU A 46 -6.81 4.71 -7.84
CA LEU A 46 -6.27 3.45 -8.36
C LEU A 46 -5.06 2.99 -7.55
N TRP A 47 -5.01 1.67 -7.33
CA TRP A 47 -4.01 1.00 -6.52
C TRP A 47 -3.42 -0.15 -7.33
N VAL A 48 -2.11 -0.13 -7.53
CA VAL A 48 -1.39 -1.27 -8.13
C VAL A 48 -0.62 -2.01 -7.03
N PRO A 49 -0.63 -3.35 -7.04
CA PRO A 49 0.18 -4.11 -6.08
C PRO A 49 1.65 -3.73 -6.19
N MET A 50 2.31 -3.53 -5.04
CA MET A 50 3.76 -3.45 -4.97
C MET A 50 4.34 -4.86 -5.18
N ALA A 51 4.54 -5.24 -6.44
CA ALA A 51 5.19 -6.48 -6.83
C ALA A 51 6.66 -6.20 -7.12
N PHE A 52 7.50 -6.28 -6.09
CA PHE A 52 8.94 -6.08 -6.25
C PHE A 52 9.54 -7.18 -7.13
N THR A 53 10.34 -6.79 -8.10
CA THR A 53 11.26 -7.69 -8.78
C THR A 53 12.36 -8.16 -7.83
N ASP A 54 13.02 -9.28 -8.17
CA ASP A 54 14.16 -9.77 -7.37
C ASP A 54 15.30 -8.75 -7.27
N GLU A 55 15.50 -7.91 -8.28
CA GLU A 55 16.49 -6.85 -8.25
C GLU A 55 16.10 -5.69 -7.32
N GLU A 56 14.83 -5.26 -7.34
CA GLU A 56 14.34 -4.22 -6.42
C GLU A 56 14.42 -4.67 -4.98
N ARG A 57 14.11 -5.95 -4.71
CA ARG A 57 14.23 -6.54 -3.37
C ARG A 57 15.67 -6.54 -2.86
N LYS A 58 16.66 -6.76 -3.72
CA LYS A 58 18.09 -6.70 -3.35
C LYS A 58 18.58 -5.27 -3.04
N ARG A 59 17.83 -4.26 -3.46
CA ARG A 59 18.10 -2.83 -3.17
C ARG A 59 17.28 -2.31 -1.98
N MET A 60 16.57 -3.19 -1.24
CA MET A 60 15.95 -2.82 0.03
C MET A 60 17.04 -2.28 0.97
N GLY A 61 16.91 -1.02 1.39
CA GLY A 61 17.92 -0.29 2.16
C GLY A 61 18.44 0.98 1.49
N ASP A 62 18.37 1.06 0.15
CA ASP A 62 18.85 2.22 -0.63
C ASP A 62 17.70 3.12 -1.13
N ASN A 63 16.44 2.68 -0.95
CA ASN A 63 15.25 3.37 -1.43
C ASN A 63 14.25 3.59 -0.28
N PHE A 64 14.18 4.81 0.23
CA PHE A 64 13.41 5.17 1.44
C PHE A 64 11.98 5.69 1.16
N ASN A 65 11.48 5.51 -0.06
CA ASN A 65 10.15 6.00 -0.47
C ASN A 65 9.00 5.05 -0.09
N TYR A 66 9.15 4.26 0.99
CA TYR A 66 8.14 3.33 1.47
C TYR A 66 7.70 3.69 2.88
N SER A 67 6.41 3.50 3.14
CA SER A 67 5.82 3.61 4.48
C SER A 67 5.22 2.27 4.89
N ALA A 68 5.26 1.96 6.18
CA ALA A 68 4.74 0.72 6.73
C ALA A 68 3.67 1.01 7.80
N ILE A 69 2.67 0.12 7.88
CA ILE A 69 1.64 0.13 8.92
C ILE A 69 1.78 -1.16 9.71
N ALA A 70 2.02 -1.04 11.02
CA ALA A 70 2.12 -2.20 11.90
C ALA A 70 0.80 -2.44 12.65
N ARG A 71 0.33 -3.69 12.68
CA ARG A 71 -0.77 -4.09 13.55
C ARG A 71 -0.21 -4.49 14.91
N VAL A 72 -0.59 -3.77 15.96
CA VAL A 72 -0.14 -4.04 17.33
C VAL A 72 -1.07 -5.00 18.06
N LYS A 73 -0.52 -5.77 19.00
CA LYS A 73 -1.32 -6.60 19.92
C LYS A 73 -2.16 -5.71 20.83
N ALA A 74 -3.39 -6.14 21.11
CA ALA A 74 -4.25 -5.44 22.06
C ALA A 74 -3.58 -5.33 23.44
N GLY A 75 -3.58 -4.13 24.01
CA GLY A 75 -2.97 -3.84 25.32
C GLY A 75 -1.45 -3.67 25.31
N ALA A 76 -0.78 -3.75 24.16
CA ALA A 76 0.64 -3.43 24.07
C ALA A 76 0.87 -1.94 24.38
N SER A 77 1.89 -1.64 25.18
CA SER A 77 2.31 -0.25 25.37
C SER A 77 3.12 0.24 24.17
N MET A 78 3.11 1.55 23.93
CA MET A 78 3.92 2.13 22.84
C MET A 78 5.41 1.83 23.00
N ALA A 79 5.93 1.80 24.23
CA ALA A 79 7.32 1.41 24.48
C ALA A 79 7.63 -0.03 24.04
N GLN A 80 6.70 -0.97 24.22
CA GLN A 80 6.85 -2.34 23.73
C GLN A 80 6.86 -2.38 22.20
N VAL A 81 5.96 -1.64 21.56
CA VAL A 81 5.85 -1.55 20.10
C VAL A 81 7.13 -0.94 19.51
N GLU A 82 7.63 0.15 20.09
CA GLU A 82 8.87 0.81 19.66
C GLU A 82 10.08 -0.11 19.79
N ALA A 83 10.19 -0.85 20.89
CA ALA A 83 11.27 -1.81 21.09
C ALA A 83 11.23 -2.94 20.05
N GLU A 84 10.04 -3.44 19.70
CA GLU A 84 9.86 -4.49 18.70
C GLU A 84 10.18 -3.99 17.29
N VAL A 85 9.69 -2.80 16.90
CA VAL A 85 10.01 -2.18 15.61
C VAL A 85 11.52 -1.94 15.48
N ALA A 86 12.17 -1.46 16.55
CA ALA A 86 13.62 -1.26 16.56
C ALA A 86 14.40 -2.58 16.42
N ALA A 87 13.90 -3.67 17.00
CA ALA A 87 14.50 -4.99 16.87
C ALA A 87 14.40 -5.52 15.43
N VAL A 88 13.25 -5.35 14.78
CA VAL A 88 13.06 -5.73 13.36
C VAL A 88 13.96 -4.89 12.46
N GLY A 89 14.04 -3.58 12.68
CA GLY A 89 14.87 -2.69 11.85
C GLY A 89 16.36 -3.00 11.91
N LYS A 90 16.87 -3.55 13.03
CA LYS A 90 18.27 -4.00 13.16
C LYS A 90 18.56 -5.32 12.44
N ALA A 91 17.54 -6.09 12.12
CA ALA A 91 17.67 -7.41 11.49
C ALA A 91 17.54 -7.36 9.95
N LEU A 92 17.22 -6.18 9.40
CA LEU A 92 17.16 -5.88 7.97
C LEU A 92 18.49 -5.25 7.51
#